data_AF-A0A833TAV0-F1
#
_entry.id   AF-A0A833TAV0-F1
#
_cell.length_a   1.000
_cell.length_b   1.000
_cell.length_c   1.000
_cell.angle_alpha   90.00
_cell.angle_beta   90.00
_cell.angle_gamma   90.00
#
_symmetry.space_group_name_H-M   'P 1'
#
loop_
_entity.id
_entity.type
_entity.pdbx_description
1 polymer ?
#
loop_
_entity_poly.entity_id
_entity_poly.type
_entity_poly.pdbx_seq_one_letter_code
_entity_poly.pdbx_strand_id
1 'polypeptide(L)'
;MTTWIETFARAVENGATELDAVLAREEAVDKIRAVLEDTKTATVENDKAIYRLLGACRVFMRDQRGIDKLLSAESLDSFMKLAEDGSWSSPLREEALKCMINSVYSRPEFVSETLIVKGFVARLLRLAKQEGTVSLHWLVWKVLLVSGEAPEIPRYLSSSLEVWQLIYVTLLYGYKHQNQAYIVTGDRATLLLDLVKLIAVLVNEMQWTAEQEKLLPDVFNTVHRLGRLLLEILQFKHPNVSPLTDNLLDLKNKVIEVLMLLPESLLAAFIQQQQQESVGLNDRSLVPVLDHLHSMLLVVRVEKTRPLKEMLPTLIVCHNLVKTGGPDILTCFKKAILPTQDTEASAGDRTKAFFFKHLKFFLTCLDTDVRRYASEWLFLLCDENAKEYTHHTGVGNAIGLLRMKGLA
;
A
#
# COMPACT_ATOMS: atom_id res chain seq x y z
N MET A 1 -0.93 -42.13 -1.01
CA MET A 1 -0.88 -40.66 -0.87
C MET A 1 -0.78 -39.99 -2.24
N THR A 2 0.33 -40.16 -2.97
CA THR A 2 0.61 -39.54 -4.28
C THR A 2 -0.46 -39.76 -5.36
N THR A 3 -0.98 -40.99 -5.50
CA THR A 3 -2.01 -41.30 -6.52
C THR A 3 -3.29 -40.48 -6.31
N TRP A 4 -3.77 -40.38 -5.07
CA TRP A 4 -4.99 -39.63 -4.78
C TRP A 4 -4.79 -38.12 -4.95
N ILE A 5 -3.65 -37.58 -4.52
CA ILE A 5 -3.32 -36.15 -4.70
C ILE A 5 -3.38 -35.79 -6.19
N GLU A 6 -2.81 -36.63 -7.04
CA GLU A 6 -2.79 -36.37 -8.49
C GLU A 6 -4.19 -36.45 -9.11
N THR A 7 -5.01 -37.42 -8.70
CA THR A 7 -6.43 -37.48 -9.11
C THR A 7 -7.20 -36.24 -8.65
N PHE A 8 -7.03 -35.83 -7.39
CA PHE A 8 -7.68 -34.63 -6.84
C PHE A 8 -7.24 -33.36 -7.58
N ALA A 9 -5.93 -33.18 -7.79
CA ALA A 9 -5.41 -32.01 -8.47
C ALA A 9 -5.96 -31.89 -9.90
N ARG A 10 -6.00 -32.99 -10.65
CA ARG A 10 -6.62 -33.02 -11.99
C ARG A 10 -8.11 -32.72 -11.95
N ALA A 11 -8.84 -33.25 -10.97
CA ALA A 11 -10.27 -32.98 -10.82
C ALA A 11 -10.53 -31.48 -10.59
N VAL A 12 -9.71 -30.82 -9.75
CA VAL A 12 -9.82 -29.38 -9.50
C VAL A 12 -9.44 -28.56 -10.74
N GLU A 13 -8.38 -28.92 -11.45
CA GLU A 13 -7.94 -28.19 -12.66
C GLU A 13 -8.94 -28.27 -13.80
N ASN A 14 -9.59 -29.43 -13.97
CA ASN A 14 -10.56 -29.64 -15.02
C ASN A 14 -11.95 -29.11 -14.67
N GLY A 15 -12.16 -28.57 -13.46
CA GLY A 15 -13.49 -28.17 -12.98
C GLY A 15 -14.47 -29.35 -12.96
N ALA A 16 -14.01 -30.51 -12.49
CA ALA A 16 -14.80 -31.74 -12.52
C ALA A 16 -16.08 -31.59 -11.68
N THR A 17 -17.22 -31.92 -12.30
CA THR A 17 -18.55 -31.84 -11.66
C THR A 17 -18.69 -32.78 -10.45
N GLU A 18 -17.82 -33.78 -10.35
CA GLU A 18 -17.73 -34.69 -9.20
C GLU A 18 -17.39 -33.94 -7.88
N LEU A 19 -16.75 -32.78 -7.95
CA LEU A 19 -16.45 -31.92 -6.79
C LEU A 19 -17.47 -30.79 -6.58
N ASP A 20 -18.59 -30.78 -7.32
CA ASP A 20 -19.65 -29.77 -7.15
C ASP A 20 -20.59 -30.10 -5.99
N ALA A 21 -20.74 -31.38 -5.66
CA ALA A 21 -21.60 -31.83 -4.56
C ALA A 21 -20.94 -31.57 -3.19
N VAL A 22 -21.70 -31.01 -2.24
CA VAL A 22 -21.21 -30.68 -0.89
C VAL A 22 -20.57 -31.89 -0.20
N LEU A 23 -21.19 -33.07 -0.27
CA LEU A 23 -20.66 -34.30 0.32
C LEU A 23 -19.30 -34.70 -0.28
N ALA A 24 -19.14 -34.60 -1.60
CA ALA A 24 -17.87 -34.91 -2.26
C ALA A 24 -16.76 -33.93 -1.85
N ARG A 25 -17.13 -32.67 -1.61
CA ARG A 25 -16.21 -31.65 -1.10
C ARG A 25 -15.80 -31.94 0.34
N GLU A 26 -16.73 -32.31 1.21
CA GLU A 26 -16.45 -32.69 2.60
C GLU A 26 -15.52 -33.91 2.67
N GLU A 27 -15.76 -34.94 1.84
CA GLU A 27 -14.88 -36.11 1.73
C GLU A 27 -13.49 -35.74 1.23
N ALA A 28 -13.38 -34.84 0.25
CA ALA A 28 -12.10 -34.35 -0.22
C ALA A 28 -11.36 -33.62 0.89
N VAL A 29 -12.04 -32.78 1.68
CA VAL A 29 -11.47 -32.06 2.81
C VAL A 29 -10.92 -32.99 3.88
N ASP A 30 -11.67 -34.04 4.24
CA ASP A 30 -11.20 -35.03 5.22
C ASP A 30 -9.91 -35.72 4.74
N LYS A 31 -9.82 -36.03 3.44
CA LYS A 31 -8.60 -36.59 2.83
C LYS A 31 -7.44 -35.58 2.78
N ILE A 32 -7.71 -34.31 2.44
CA ILE A 32 -6.70 -33.24 2.47
C ILE A 32 -6.10 -33.15 3.87
N ARG A 33 -6.95 -33.06 4.90
CA ARG A 33 -6.52 -32.95 6.29
C ARG A 33 -5.68 -34.14 6.73
N ALA A 34 -6.13 -35.36 6.43
CA ALA A 34 -5.38 -36.56 6.77
C ALA A 34 -3.97 -36.56 6.14
N VAL A 35 -3.84 -36.06 4.90
CA VAL A 35 -2.52 -35.92 4.26
C VAL A 35 -1.67 -34.86 4.93
N LEU A 36 -2.23 -33.69 5.26
CA LEU A 36 -1.51 -32.60 5.93
C LEU A 36 -1.10 -32.94 7.37
N GLU A 37 -1.83 -33.82 8.05
CA GLU A 37 -1.49 -34.29 9.40
C GLU A 37 -0.37 -35.35 9.38
N ASP A 38 -0.18 -36.09 8.29
CA ASP A 38 0.81 -37.17 8.18
C ASP A 38 2.15 -36.71 7.57
N THR A 39 2.33 -35.41 7.29
CA THR A 39 3.61 -34.87 6.80
C THR A 39 4.68 -34.90 7.90
N LYS A 40 5.44 -36.01 7.97
CA LYS A 40 6.45 -36.24 9.03
C LYS A 40 7.89 -35.92 8.63
N THR A 41 8.24 -36.04 7.34
CA THR A 41 9.60 -35.75 6.83
C THR A 41 9.60 -35.26 5.38
N ALA A 42 10.39 -34.22 5.10
CA ALA A 42 10.62 -33.71 3.76
C ALA A 42 11.49 -34.69 2.96
N THR A 43 10.89 -35.28 1.93
CA THR A 43 11.60 -36.00 0.85
C THR A 43 11.29 -35.31 -0.48
N VAL A 44 12.11 -35.50 -1.51
CA VAL A 44 11.88 -34.88 -2.83
C VAL A 44 10.52 -35.29 -3.42
N GLU A 45 10.13 -36.56 -3.28
CA GLU A 45 8.82 -37.05 -3.72
C GLU A 45 7.67 -36.45 -2.90
N ASN A 46 7.83 -36.36 -1.58
CA ASN A 46 6.82 -35.77 -0.70
C ASN A 46 6.66 -34.27 -0.98
N ASP A 47 7.75 -33.54 -1.21
CA ASP A 47 7.72 -32.10 -1.50
C ASP A 47 6.87 -31.82 -2.73
N LYS A 48 7.15 -32.50 -3.85
CA LYS A 48 6.38 -32.36 -5.08
C LYS A 48 4.91 -32.71 -4.88
N ALA A 49 4.62 -33.79 -4.15
CA ALA A 49 3.26 -34.22 -3.89
C ALA A 49 2.48 -33.21 -3.03
N ILE A 50 3.08 -32.71 -1.95
CA ILE A 50 2.45 -31.73 -1.06
C ILE A 50 2.31 -30.38 -1.76
N TYR A 51 3.32 -29.91 -2.49
CA TYR A 51 3.20 -28.71 -3.33
C TYR A 51 2.03 -28.82 -4.31
N ARG A 52 1.89 -29.98 -4.97
CA ARG A 52 0.77 -30.26 -5.88
C ARG A 52 -0.58 -30.21 -5.16
N LEU A 53 -0.67 -30.82 -3.97
CA LEU A 53 -1.85 -30.80 -3.13
C LEU A 53 -2.24 -29.38 -2.73
N LEU A 54 -1.28 -28.58 -2.25
CA LEU A 54 -1.52 -27.19 -1.84
C LEU A 54 -1.99 -26.32 -3.01
N GLY A 55 -1.40 -26.50 -4.20
CA GLY A 55 -1.84 -25.80 -5.41
C GLY A 55 -3.31 -26.09 -5.76
N ALA A 56 -3.71 -27.37 -5.71
CA ALA A 56 -5.10 -27.77 -5.92
C ALA A 56 -6.02 -27.29 -4.78
N CYS A 57 -5.56 -27.41 -3.53
CA CYS A 57 -6.25 -26.95 -2.34
C CYS A 57 -6.59 -25.46 -2.42
N ARG A 58 -5.62 -24.62 -2.81
CA ARG A 58 -5.81 -23.18 -3.00
C ARG A 58 -6.92 -22.85 -3.99
N VAL A 59 -7.00 -23.58 -5.11
CA VAL A 59 -8.07 -23.37 -6.10
C VAL A 59 -9.40 -23.89 -5.56
N PHE A 60 -9.40 -25.07 -4.94
CA PHE A 60 -10.57 -25.70 -4.35
C PHE A 60 -11.23 -24.85 -3.25
N MET A 61 -10.44 -24.13 -2.45
CA MET A 61 -10.88 -23.23 -1.39
C MET A 61 -11.61 -21.96 -1.88
N ARG A 62 -11.62 -21.68 -3.19
CA ARG A 62 -12.35 -20.52 -3.74
C ARG A 62 -13.87 -20.68 -3.63
N ASP A 63 -14.34 -21.91 -3.57
CA ASP A 63 -15.74 -22.23 -3.28
C ASP A 63 -15.85 -22.66 -1.81
N GLN A 64 -16.55 -21.88 -1.01
CA GLN A 64 -16.64 -22.09 0.44
C GLN A 64 -17.64 -23.19 0.85
N ARG A 65 -18.39 -23.77 -0.09
CA ARG A 65 -19.37 -24.82 0.22
C ARG A 65 -18.67 -26.10 0.69
N GLY A 66 -19.07 -26.66 1.84
CA GLY A 66 -18.58 -27.95 2.32
C GLY A 66 -17.09 -28.00 2.68
N ILE A 67 -16.46 -26.86 2.98
CA ILE A 67 -15.03 -26.80 3.33
C ILE A 67 -14.72 -26.24 4.71
N ASP A 68 -15.71 -26.16 5.61
CA ASP A 68 -15.55 -25.57 6.96
C ASP A 68 -14.39 -26.20 7.74
N LYS A 69 -14.21 -27.52 7.63
CA LYS A 69 -13.09 -28.23 8.25
C LYS A 69 -11.72 -27.79 7.72
N LEU A 70 -11.62 -27.38 6.45
CA LEU A 70 -10.39 -26.89 5.82
C LEU A 70 -10.12 -25.42 6.15
N LEU A 71 -11.18 -24.69 6.48
CA LEU A 71 -11.15 -23.30 6.94
C LEU A 71 -11.00 -23.18 8.47
N SER A 72 -10.69 -24.29 9.13
CA SER A 72 -10.52 -24.38 10.58
C SER A 72 -9.15 -23.88 11.05
N ALA A 73 -9.01 -23.63 12.35
CA ALA A 73 -7.74 -23.24 12.95
C ALA A 73 -6.71 -24.37 12.88
N GLU A 74 -7.15 -25.63 12.91
CA GLU A 74 -6.33 -26.82 12.78
C GLU A 74 -5.71 -26.90 11.37
N SER A 75 -6.51 -26.64 10.33
CA SER A 75 -6.00 -26.61 8.95
C SER A 75 -5.07 -25.42 8.71
N LEU A 76 -5.40 -24.25 9.28
CA LEU A 76 -4.51 -23.09 9.26
C LEU A 76 -3.16 -23.40 9.94
N ASP A 77 -3.18 -24.12 11.06
CA ASP A 77 -1.96 -24.57 11.76
C ASP A 77 -1.11 -25.50 10.88
N SER A 78 -1.74 -26.44 10.18
CA SER A 78 -1.04 -27.32 9.22
C SER A 78 -0.36 -26.53 8.10
N PHE A 79 -1.05 -25.55 7.50
CA PHE A 79 -0.41 -24.68 6.51
C PHE A 79 0.75 -23.87 7.11
N MET A 80 0.59 -23.35 8.33
CA MET A 80 1.63 -22.58 8.98
C MET A 80 2.87 -23.43 9.30
N LYS A 81 2.69 -24.68 9.75
CA LYS A 81 3.80 -25.62 9.98
C LYS A 81 4.59 -25.88 8.71
N LEU A 82 3.90 -26.09 7.57
CA LEU A 82 4.55 -26.27 6.28
C LEU A 82 5.33 -25.03 5.85
N ALA A 83 4.80 -23.83 6.11
CA ALA A 83 5.49 -22.57 5.79
C ALA A 83 6.72 -22.30 6.67
N GLU A 84 6.68 -22.68 7.95
CA GLU A 84 7.77 -22.50 8.92
C GLU A 84 8.92 -23.51 8.76
N ASP A 85 8.63 -24.71 8.26
CA ASP A 85 9.61 -25.78 8.14
C ASP A 85 10.54 -25.57 6.93
N GLY A 86 11.76 -25.13 7.23
CA GLY A 86 12.81 -24.87 6.26
C GLY A 86 13.37 -26.11 5.55
N SER A 87 12.94 -27.32 5.92
CA SER A 87 13.28 -28.54 5.18
C SER A 87 12.51 -28.68 3.86
N TRP A 88 11.39 -27.96 3.70
CA TRP A 88 10.61 -27.92 2.46
C TRP A 88 11.14 -26.86 1.48
N SER A 89 10.88 -27.10 0.20
CA SER A 89 11.20 -26.15 -0.87
C SER A 89 10.47 -24.81 -0.71
N SER A 90 11.09 -23.73 -1.16
CA SER A 90 10.46 -22.39 -1.14
C SER A 90 9.08 -22.37 -1.85
N PRO A 91 8.90 -22.99 -3.04
CA PRO A 91 7.60 -23.03 -3.68
C PRO A 91 6.50 -23.67 -2.82
N LEU A 92 6.81 -24.75 -2.09
CA LEU A 92 5.85 -25.39 -1.17
C LEU A 92 5.48 -24.46 -0.04
N ARG A 93 6.47 -23.87 0.63
CA ARG A 93 6.27 -22.93 1.74
C ARG A 93 5.44 -21.72 1.31
N GLU A 94 5.71 -21.19 0.12
CA GLU A 94 4.95 -20.12 -0.49
C GLU A 94 3.51 -20.55 -0.81
N GLU A 95 3.28 -21.74 -1.35
CA GLU A 95 1.94 -22.24 -1.64
C GLU A 95 1.11 -22.48 -0.37
N ALA A 96 1.76 -22.88 0.74
CA ALA A 96 1.12 -23.00 2.04
C ALA A 96 0.62 -21.64 2.55
N LEU A 97 1.44 -20.58 2.45
CA LEU A 97 1.01 -19.22 2.80
C LEU A 97 -0.16 -18.74 1.91
N LYS A 98 -0.20 -19.11 0.62
CA LYS A 98 -1.34 -18.80 -0.25
C LYS A 98 -2.62 -19.51 0.20
N CYS A 99 -2.53 -20.75 0.72
CA CYS A 99 -3.67 -21.43 1.34
C CYS A 99 -4.10 -20.72 2.63
N MET A 100 -3.16 -20.22 3.43
CA MET A 100 -3.47 -19.40 4.61
C MET A 100 -4.22 -18.12 4.23
N ILE A 101 -3.80 -17.41 3.17
CA ILE A 101 -4.50 -16.20 2.66
C ILE A 101 -5.97 -16.52 2.38
N ASN A 102 -6.26 -17.62 1.67
CA ASN A 102 -7.64 -18.03 1.41
C ASN A 102 -8.41 -18.43 2.68
N SER A 103 -7.71 -18.92 3.70
CA SER A 103 -8.32 -19.28 4.99
C SER A 103 -8.78 -18.07 5.78
N VAL A 104 -8.08 -16.93 5.68
CA VAL A 104 -8.38 -15.71 6.46
C VAL A 104 -9.22 -14.68 5.70
N TYR A 105 -9.22 -14.76 4.37
CA TYR A 105 -9.90 -13.79 3.50
C TYR A 105 -11.40 -13.71 3.78
N SER A 106 -11.91 -12.49 4.02
CA SER A 106 -13.33 -12.21 4.28
C SER A 106 -13.93 -13.01 5.45
N ARG A 107 -13.14 -13.28 6.50
CA ARG A 107 -13.56 -14.03 7.71
C ARG A 107 -13.10 -13.34 9.01
N PRO A 108 -13.62 -12.14 9.33
CA PRO A 108 -13.08 -11.31 10.40
C PRO A 108 -13.15 -11.94 11.80
N GLU A 109 -14.26 -12.61 12.15
CA GLU A 109 -14.42 -13.27 13.45
C GLU A 109 -13.38 -14.38 13.68
N PHE A 110 -13.21 -15.26 12.68
CA PHE A 110 -12.21 -16.32 12.70
C PHE A 110 -10.79 -15.77 12.81
N VAL A 111 -10.51 -14.66 12.10
CA VAL A 111 -9.21 -13.99 12.13
C VAL A 111 -8.89 -13.49 13.52
N SER A 112 -9.81 -12.80 14.20
CA SER A 112 -9.56 -12.25 15.53
C SER A 112 -9.31 -13.35 16.58
N GLU A 113 -10.07 -14.45 16.55
CA GLU A 113 -9.86 -15.59 17.44
C GLU A 113 -8.59 -16.38 17.13
N THR A 114 -8.22 -16.51 15.85
CA THR A 114 -7.11 -17.40 15.47
C THR A 114 -5.79 -16.65 15.43
N LEU A 115 -5.72 -15.49 14.77
CA LEU A 115 -4.45 -14.81 14.54
C LEU A 115 -3.88 -14.19 15.82
N ILE A 116 -4.75 -13.58 16.62
CA ILE A 116 -4.36 -12.94 17.88
C ILE A 116 -4.35 -13.97 19.01
N VAL A 117 -5.52 -14.56 19.35
CA VAL A 117 -5.65 -15.38 20.57
C VAL A 117 -4.83 -16.67 20.48
N LYS A 118 -4.77 -17.33 19.31
CA LYS A 118 -3.92 -18.53 19.11
C LYS A 118 -2.47 -18.20 18.68
N GLY A 119 -2.09 -16.92 18.63
CA GLY A 119 -0.69 -16.49 18.47
C GLY A 119 -0.07 -16.69 17.08
N PHE A 120 -0.86 -16.79 16.00
CA PHE A 120 -0.31 -16.93 14.65
C PHE A 120 0.41 -15.67 14.17
N VAL A 121 0.05 -14.47 14.66
CA VAL A 121 0.81 -13.25 14.31
C VAL A 121 2.28 -13.42 14.73
N ALA A 122 2.55 -13.88 15.95
CA ALA A 122 3.92 -14.09 16.43
C ALA A 122 4.69 -15.11 15.56
N ARG A 123 4.00 -16.15 15.07
CA ARG A 123 4.57 -17.13 14.13
C ARG A 123 4.93 -16.50 12.79
N LEU A 124 4.03 -15.70 12.21
CA LEU A 124 4.25 -14.99 10.95
C LEU A 124 5.41 -13.99 11.08
N LEU A 125 5.51 -13.25 12.20
CA LEU A 125 6.62 -12.34 12.44
C LEU A 125 7.96 -13.07 12.60
N ARG A 126 7.98 -14.27 13.21
CA ARG A 126 9.18 -15.11 13.22
C ARG A 126 9.59 -15.55 11.82
N LEU A 127 8.63 -15.95 10.99
CA LEU A 127 8.88 -16.32 9.60
C LEU A 127 9.41 -15.12 8.78
N ALA A 128 8.90 -13.91 9.03
CA ALA A 128 9.39 -12.68 8.40
C ALA A 128 10.85 -12.36 8.72
N LYS A 129 11.39 -12.87 9.84
CA LYS A 129 12.79 -12.69 10.26
C LYS A 129 13.75 -13.71 9.65
N GLN A 130 13.25 -14.83 9.15
CA GLN A 130 14.08 -15.89 8.59
C GLN A 130 14.58 -15.52 7.20
N GLU A 131 15.65 -16.18 6.75
CA GLU A 131 16.06 -16.08 5.35
C GLU A 131 15.02 -16.71 4.43
N GLY A 132 14.73 -16.06 3.31
CA GLY A 132 13.70 -16.51 2.37
C GLY A 132 13.73 -15.76 1.05
N THR A 133 12.85 -16.18 0.13
CA THR A 133 12.63 -15.49 -1.13
C THR A 133 11.83 -14.21 -0.90
N VAL A 134 11.91 -13.27 -1.84
CA VAL A 134 11.07 -12.06 -1.84
C VAL A 134 9.59 -12.44 -1.84
N SER A 135 9.21 -13.46 -2.60
CA SER A 135 7.85 -14.02 -2.65
C SER A 135 7.39 -14.53 -1.28
N LEU A 136 8.23 -15.29 -0.56
CA LEU A 136 7.91 -15.78 0.78
C LEU A 136 7.62 -14.62 1.74
N HIS A 137 8.51 -13.62 1.80
CA HIS A 137 8.31 -12.44 2.64
C HIS A 137 7.06 -11.66 2.26
N TRP A 138 6.80 -11.49 0.95
CA TRP A 138 5.57 -10.86 0.47
C TRP A 138 4.33 -11.59 0.97
N LEU A 139 4.30 -12.91 0.86
CA LEU A 139 3.15 -13.72 1.28
C LEU A 139 2.90 -13.65 2.79
N VAL A 140 3.96 -13.59 3.62
CA VAL A 140 3.82 -13.37 5.06
C VAL A 140 3.11 -12.05 5.36
N TRP A 141 3.58 -10.95 4.75
CA TRP A 141 2.94 -9.64 4.92
C TRP A 141 1.57 -9.58 4.29
N LYS A 142 1.33 -10.34 3.21
CA LYS A 142 0.04 -10.44 2.56
C LYS A 142 -1.01 -11.08 3.47
N VAL A 143 -0.66 -12.13 4.22
CA VAL A 143 -1.56 -12.74 5.23
C VAL A 143 -2.00 -11.69 6.25
N LEU A 144 -1.07 -10.87 6.76
CA LEU A 144 -1.39 -9.80 7.72
C LEU A 144 -2.24 -8.69 7.08
N LEU A 145 -1.93 -8.30 5.84
CA LEU A 145 -2.67 -7.28 5.12
C LEU A 145 -4.13 -7.68 4.88
N VAL A 146 -4.39 -8.89 4.38
CA VAL A 146 -5.78 -9.35 4.15
C VAL A 146 -6.55 -9.58 5.45
N SER A 147 -5.83 -9.88 6.54
CA SER A 147 -6.42 -10.00 7.87
C SER A 147 -6.84 -8.65 8.46
N GLY A 148 -6.41 -7.54 7.87
CA GLY A 148 -6.76 -6.18 8.28
C GLY A 148 -8.25 -5.83 8.15
N GLU A 149 -9.05 -6.66 7.48
CA GLU A 149 -10.52 -6.53 7.47
C GLU A 149 -11.13 -6.74 8.87
N ALA A 150 -10.45 -7.50 9.74
CA ALA A 150 -10.81 -7.65 11.14
C ALA A 150 -10.25 -6.45 11.95
N PRO A 151 -11.08 -5.56 12.51
CA PRO A 151 -10.60 -4.32 13.17
C PRO A 151 -9.62 -4.55 14.32
N GLU A 152 -9.67 -5.71 14.97
CA GLU A 152 -8.74 -6.08 16.04
C GLU A 152 -7.31 -6.25 15.54
N ILE A 153 -7.13 -6.65 14.27
CA ILE A 153 -5.80 -6.90 13.69
C ILE A 153 -5.02 -5.60 13.49
N PRO A 154 -5.51 -4.55 12.79
CA PRO A 154 -4.81 -3.28 12.71
C PRO A 154 -4.50 -2.68 14.09
N ARG A 155 -5.43 -2.78 15.05
CA ARG A 155 -5.23 -2.30 16.45
C ARG A 155 -4.09 -3.01 17.14
N TYR A 156 -4.08 -4.33 17.04
CA TYR A 156 -3.01 -5.15 17.61
C TYR A 156 -1.66 -4.83 16.96
N LEU A 157 -1.62 -4.78 15.62
CA LEU A 157 -0.39 -4.56 14.87
C LEU A 157 0.17 -3.14 15.03
N SER A 158 -0.67 -2.11 15.01
CA SER A 158 -0.25 -0.71 15.09
C SER A 158 0.37 -0.35 16.44
N SER A 159 0.01 -1.07 17.50
CA SER A 159 0.60 -0.91 18.84
C SER A 159 1.92 -1.67 19.06
N SER A 160 2.33 -2.53 18.11
CA SER A 160 3.50 -3.39 18.26
C SER A 160 4.77 -2.80 17.65
N LEU A 161 5.77 -2.51 18.50
CA LEU A 161 7.09 -2.04 18.06
C LEU A 161 7.77 -3.03 17.11
N GLU A 162 7.69 -4.33 17.40
CA GLU A 162 8.29 -5.38 16.58
C GLU A 162 7.74 -5.37 15.16
N VAL A 163 6.43 -5.18 15.00
CA VAL A 163 5.77 -5.10 13.69
C VAL A 163 6.33 -3.93 12.89
N TRP A 164 6.37 -2.73 13.48
CA TRP A 164 6.90 -1.55 12.80
C TRP A 164 8.38 -1.68 12.42
N GLN A 165 9.20 -2.25 13.31
CA GLN A 165 10.61 -2.51 13.02
C GLN A 165 10.78 -3.49 11.86
N LEU A 166 10.00 -4.57 11.82
CA LEU A 166 10.05 -5.55 10.74
C LEU A 166 9.50 -5.01 9.43
N ILE A 167 8.44 -4.20 9.45
CA ILE A 167 7.95 -3.48 8.27
C ILE A 167 9.07 -2.58 7.72
N TYR A 168 9.72 -1.79 8.58
CA TYR A 168 10.81 -0.91 8.17
C TYR A 168 11.95 -1.69 7.52
N VAL A 169 12.43 -2.75 8.17
CA VAL A 169 13.54 -3.58 7.66
C VAL A 169 13.15 -4.29 6.36
N THR A 170 11.92 -4.81 6.25
CA THR A 170 11.49 -5.49 5.02
C THR A 170 11.30 -4.50 3.88
N LEU A 171 10.74 -3.31 4.15
CA LEU A 171 10.60 -2.27 3.14
C LEU A 171 11.98 -1.78 2.66
N LEU A 172 12.93 -1.62 3.59
CA LEU A 172 14.31 -1.26 3.28
C LEU A 172 14.99 -2.34 2.42
N TYR A 173 14.84 -3.61 2.78
CA TYR A 173 15.33 -4.76 1.99
C TYR A 173 14.71 -4.80 0.58
N GLY A 174 13.40 -4.52 0.48
CA GLY A 174 12.68 -4.43 -0.78
C GLY A 174 13.25 -3.30 -1.66
N TYR A 175 13.45 -2.12 -1.08
CA TYR A 175 13.78 -0.89 -1.79
C TYR A 175 15.28 -0.75 -2.11
N LYS A 176 16.19 -1.03 -1.16
CA LYS A 176 17.64 -0.87 -1.32
C LYS A 176 18.30 -2.06 -2.03
N HIS A 177 17.65 -2.60 -3.06
CA HIS A 177 18.18 -3.69 -3.86
C HIS A 177 19.33 -3.23 -4.78
N GLN A 178 20.34 -4.08 -5.00
CA GLN A 178 21.49 -3.73 -5.86
C GLN A 178 21.06 -3.36 -7.29
N ASN A 179 20.08 -4.08 -7.85
CA ASN A 179 19.44 -3.71 -9.10
C ASN A 179 18.09 -3.03 -8.83
N GLN A 180 18.09 -1.71 -8.92
CA GLN A 180 16.95 -0.84 -8.63
C GLN A 180 15.80 -0.98 -9.65
N ALA A 181 16.02 -1.57 -10.83
CA ALA A 181 14.94 -1.84 -11.78
C ALA A 181 13.91 -2.86 -11.25
N TYR A 182 14.30 -3.69 -10.28
CA TYR A 182 13.38 -4.65 -9.63
C TYR A 182 12.41 -4.01 -8.64
N ILE A 183 12.55 -2.73 -8.31
CA ILE A 183 11.54 -2.02 -7.49
C ILE A 183 10.18 -2.00 -8.18
N VAL A 184 10.16 -2.07 -9.51
CA VAL A 184 8.96 -1.93 -10.34
C VAL A 184 8.62 -3.19 -11.13
N THR A 185 9.30 -4.31 -10.88
CA THR A 185 9.05 -5.59 -11.57
C THR A 185 9.05 -6.79 -10.62
N GLY A 186 8.28 -7.83 -10.96
CA GLY A 186 8.22 -9.10 -10.24
C GLY A 186 7.72 -9.00 -8.80
N ASP A 187 8.02 -10.02 -7.99
CA ASP A 187 7.55 -10.14 -6.61
C ASP A 187 8.01 -8.99 -5.70
N ARG A 188 9.13 -8.34 -6.05
CA ARG A 188 9.66 -7.22 -5.28
C ARG A 188 8.78 -5.98 -5.39
N ALA A 189 8.24 -5.69 -6.57
CA ALA A 189 7.26 -4.61 -6.73
C ALA A 189 5.98 -4.90 -5.94
N THR A 190 5.53 -6.16 -5.96
CA THR A 190 4.34 -6.59 -5.21
C THR A 190 4.56 -6.51 -3.70
N LEU A 191 5.72 -6.97 -3.21
CA LEU A 191 6.14 -6.83 -1.80
C LEU A 191 6.07 -5.38 -1.35
N LEU A 192 6.73 -4.47 -2.08
CA LEU A 192 6.79 -3.06 -1.75
C LEU A 192 5.39 -2.45 -1.72
N LEU A 193 4.58 -2.68 -2.76
CA LEU A 193 3.23 -2.14 -2.84
C LEU A 193 2.33 -2.63 -1.69
N ASP A 194 2.33 -3.93 -1.41
CA ASP A 194 1.49 -4.50 -0.36
C ASP A 194 1.99 -4.13 1.06
N LEU A 195 3.30 -3.93 1.26
CA LEU A 195 3.81 -3.35 2.50
C LEU A 195 3.34 -1.92 2.70
N VAL A 196 3.38 -1.07 1.66
CA VAL A 196 2.89 0.32 1.79
C VAL A 196 1.37 0.35 2.00
N LYS A 197 0.60 -0.60 1.41
CA LYS A 197 -0.82 -0.77 1.75
C LYS A 197 -1.02 -1.13 3.22
N LEU A 198 -0.23 -2.06 3.76
CA LEU A 198 -0.31 -2.41 5.17
C LEU A 198 0.04 -1.20 6.05
N ILE A 199 1.08 -0.45 5.70
CA ILE A 199 1.44 0.80 6.39
C ILE A 199 0.26 1.78 6.39
N ALA A 200 -0.44 1.96 5.27
CA ALA A 200 -1.61 2.84 5.20
C ALA A 200 -2.72 2.39 6.17
N VAL A 201 -2.99 1.08 6.24
CA VAL A 201 -3.96 0.52 7.20
C VAL A 201 -3.53 0.78 8.64
N LEU A 202 -2.26 0.55 8.98
CA LEU A 202 -1.77 0.73 10.35
C LEU A 202 -1.70 2.21 10.76
N VAL A 203 -1.23 3.09 9.88
CA VAL A 203 -1.20 4.55 10.12
C VAL A 203 -2.60 5.11 10.34
N ASN A 204 -3.60 4.62 9.60
CA ASN A 204 -4.99 5.02 9.77
C ASN A 204 -5.57 4.57 11.12
N GLU A 205 -5.11 3.45 11.67
CA GLU A 205 -5.53 2.97 13.00
C GLU A 205 -4.80 3.69 14.15
N MET A 206 -3.63 4.28 13.89
CA MET A 206 -2.89 4.98 14.94
C MET A 206 -3.66 6.17 15.51
N GLN A 207 -3.68 6.27 16.83
CA GLN A 207 -4.19 7.46 17.52
C GLN A 207 -3.08 8.49 17.63
N TRP A 208 -3.15 9.53 16.80
CA TRP A 208 -2.15 10.58 16.74
C TRP A 208 -2.33 11.66 17.83
N THR A 209 -2.29 11.24 19.09
CA THR A 209 -2.38 12.15 20.25
C THR A 209 -1.07 12.20 21.03
N ALA A 210 -0.85 13.31 21.75
CA ALA A 210 0.33 13.47 22.59
C ALA A 210 0.37 12.45 23.75
N GLU A 211 -0.79 11.99 24.24
CA GLU A 211 -0.83 10.90 25.23
C GLU A 211 -0.36 9.58 24.61
N GLN A 212 -0.82 9.24 23.41
CA GLN A 212 -0.46 7.99 22.75
C GLN A 212 1.02 7.94 22.37
N GLU A 213 1.57 9.07 21.91
CA GLU A 213 3.00 9.20 21.62
C GLU A 213 3.86 8.98 22.87
N LYS A 214 3.43 9.48 24.03
CA LYS A 214 4.11 9.22 25.32
C LYS A 214 4.02 7.76 25.75
N LEU A 215 2.93 7.06 25.42
CA LEU A 215 2.74 5.65 25.75
C LEU A 215 3.59 4.73 24.86
N LEU A 216 3.74 5.07 23.58
CA LEU A 216 4.45 4.24 22.59
C LEU A 216 5.56 5.03 21.85
N PRO A 217 6.53 5.64 22.56
CA PRO A 217 7.49 6.56 21.96
C PRO A 217 8.34 5.88 20.87
N ASP A 218 8.72 4.62 21.07
CA ASP A 218 9.53 3.87 20.11
C ASP A 218 8.77 3.52 18.82
N VAL A 219 7.46 3.30 18.92
CA VAL A 219 6.59 3.09 17.75
C VAL A 219 6.56 4.36 16.92
N PHE A 220 6.26 5.51 17.54
CA PHE A 220 6.23 6.80 16.86
C PHE A 220 7.60 7.11 16.23
N ASN A 221 8.69 6.94 16.97
CA ASN A 221 10.06 7.10 16.44
C ASN A 221 10.33 6.21 15.21
N THR A 222 9.82 4.98 15.21
CA THR A 222 9.96 4.06 14.07
C THR A 222 9.13 4.53 12.87
N VAL A 223 7.90 5.01 13.09
CA VAL A 223 7.07 5.59 12.03
C VAL A 223 7.70 6.88 11.47
N HIS A 224 8.34 7.68 12.30
CA HIS A 224 9.13 8.83 11.86
C HIS A 224 10.27 8.43 10.90
N ARG A 225 11.03 7.38 11.25
CA ARG A 225 12.09 6.83 10.37
C ARG A 225 11.52 6.26 9.08
N LEU A 226 10.36 5.60 9.15
CA LEU A 226 9.64 5.08 8.00
C LEU A 226 9.24 6.19 7.04
N GLY A 227 8.80 7.34 7.55
CA GLY A 227 8.50 8.53 6.76
C GLY A 227 9.62 8.94 5.80
N ARG A 228 10.88 8.88 6.25
CA ARG A 228 12.05 9.17 5.40
C ARG A 228 12.18 8.18 4.25
N LEU A 229 12.04 6.89 4.53
CA LEU A 229 12.10 5.84 3.52
C LEU A 229 10.95 5.96 2.51
N LEU A 230 9.75 6.34 2.95
CA LEU A 230 8.62 6.63 2.06
C LEU A 230 8.92 7.82 1.13
N LEU A 231 9.53 8.89 1.64
CA LEU A 231 9.96 10.02 0.81
C LEU A 231 11.06 9.62 -0.19
N GLU A 232 11.98 8.73 0.18
CA GLU A 232 12.95 8.18 -0.76
C GLU A 232 12.26 7.40 -1.90
N ILE A 233 11.25 6.56 -1.59
CA ILE A 233 10.46 5.84 -2.59
C ILE A 233 9.74 6.83 -3.53
N LEU A 234 9.17 7.90 -2.97
CA LEU A 234 8.51 8.95 -3.77
C LEU A 234 9.51 9.64 -4.73
N GLN A 235 10.76 9.82 -4.29
CA GLN A 235 11.86 10.40 -5.07
C GLN A 235 12.48 9.46 -6.09
N PHE A 236 12.16 8.17 -6.03
CA PHE A 236 12.81 7.17 -6.86
C PHE A 236 12.73 7.54 -8.35
N LYS A 237 13.90 7.57 -9.00
CA LYS A 237 14.09 7.77 -10.44
C LYS A 237 15.13 6.77 -10.91
N HIS A 238 14.89 6.15 -12.06
CA HIS A 238 15.83 5.21 -12.65
C HIS A 238 15.88 5.40 -14.17
N PRO A 239 17.08 5.43 -14.80
CA PRO A 239 17.22 5.77 -16.23
C PRO A 239 16.38 4.89 -17.17
N ASN A 240 16.20 3.63 -16.81
CA ASN A 240 15.49 2.64 -17.63
C ASN A 240 14.03 2.40 -17.20
N VAL A 241 13.52 3.19 -16.24
CA VAL A 241 12.15 3.06 -15.75
C VAL A 241 11.43 4.38 -15.98
N SER A 242 10.35 4.34 -16.75
CA SER A 242 9.51 5.52 -16.95
C SER A 242 8.88 5.94 -15.61
N PRO A 243 8.81 7.25 -15.29
CA PRO A 243 8.06 7.73 -14.14
C PRO A 243 6.56 7.39 -14.24
N LEU A 244 6.08 7.07 -15.44
CA LEU A 244 4.68 6.70 -15.72
C LEU A 244 4.45 5.18 -15.76
N THR A 245 5.45 4.37 -15.42
CA THR A 245 5.26 2.91 -15.30
C THR A 245 4.21 2.62 -14.22
N ASP A 246 3.20 1.81 -14.54
CA ASP A 246 2.06 1.55 -13.65
C ASP A 246 2.48 1.08 -12.25
N ASN A 247 3.37 0.10 -12.16
CA ASN A 247 3.85 -0.39 -10.85
C ASN A 247 4.53 0.71 -10.03
N LEU A 248 5.25 1.64 -10.68
CA LEU A 248 5.89 2.76 -9.98
C LEU A 248 4.87 3.80 -9.55
N LEU A 249 3.91 4.13 -10.42
CA LEU A 249 2.83 5.04 -10.10
C LEU A 249 1.96 4.51 -8.96
N ASP A 250 1.60 3.23 -8.98
CA ASP A 250 0.83 2.58 -7.92
C ASP A 250 1.56 2.65 -6.58
N LEU A 251 2.86 2.35 -6.59
CA LEU A 251 3.69 2.44 -5.39
C LEU A 251 3.76 3.87 -4.86
N LYS A 252 4.07 4.85 -5.73
CA LYS A 252 4.18 6.26 -5.32
C LYS A 252 2.84 6.85 -4.88
N ASN A 253 1.75 6.52 -5.57
CA ASN A 253 0.41 6.98 -5.18
C ASN A 253 0.01 6.37 -3.83
N LYS A 254 0.35 5.09 -3.57
CA LYS A 254 0.13 4.49 -2.25
C LYS A 254 0.98 5.13 -1.16
N VAL A 255 2.22 5.55 -1.48
CA VAL A 255 3.03 6.37 -0.55
C VAL A 255 2.34 7.69 -0.23
N ILE A 256 1.81 8.39 -1.24
CA ILE A 256 1.05 9.64 -1.04
C ILE A 256 -0.19 9.40 -0.19
N GLU A 257 -0.91 8.28 -0.39
CA GLU A 257 -2.02 7.90 0.49
C GLU A 257 -1.57 7.73 1.94
N VAL A 258 -0.41 7.13 2.21
CA VAL A 258 0.13 7.06 3.58
C VAL A 258 0.37 8.47 4.13
N LEU A 259 1.01 9.35 3.34
CA LEU A 259 1.30 10.73 3.76
C LEU A 259 0.03 11.54 4.04
N MET A 260 -1.04 11.29 3.29
CA MET A 260 -2.36 11.90 3.47
C MET A 260 -2.97 11.55 4.84
N LEU A 261 -2.67 10.37 5.37
CA LEU A 261 -3.22 9.87 6.64
C LEU A 261 -2.44 10.35 7.87
N LEU A 262 -1.29 11.01 7.68
CA LEU A 262 -0.48 11.52 8.79
C LEU A 262 -1.03 12.85 9.32
N PRO A 263 -0.81 13.15 10.61
CA PRO A 263 -1.05 14.49 11.15
C PRO A 263 -0.34 15.57 10.34
N GLU A 264 -1.00 16.70 10.13
CA GLU A 264 -0.50 17.79 9.29
C GLU A 264 0.88 18.32 9.78
N SER A 265 1.14 18.30 11.08
CA SER A 265 2.43 18.67 11.69
C SER A 265 3.55 17.66 11.38
N LEU A 266 3.24 16.37 11.40
CA LEU A 266 4.17 15.29 11.09
C LEU A 266 4.53 15.28 9.60
N LEU A 267 3.52 15.47 8.75
CA LEU A 267 3.70 15.61 7.31
C LEU A 267 4.64 16.78 6.97
N ALA A 268 4.40 17.95 7.58
CA ALA A 268 5.28 19.11 7.43
C ALA A 268 6.71 18.82 7.92
N ALA A 269 6.86 18.17 9.08
CA ALA A 269 8.16 17.81 9.64
C ALA A 269 8.95 16.87 8.72
N PHE A 270 8.32 15.90 8.07
CA PHE A 270 8.98 15.01 7.12
C PHE A 270 9.55 15.75 5.90
N ILE A 271 8.76 16.68 5.35
CA ILE A 271 9.18 17.50 4.21
C ILE A 271 10.27 18.50 4.60
N GLN A 272 10.20 19.09 5.79
CA GLN A 272 11.21 20.03 6.29
C GLN A 272 12.52 19.35 6.69
N GLN A 273 12.49 18.15 7.28
CA GLN A 273 13.71 17.41 7.63
C GLN A 273 14.60 17.11 6.41
N GLN A 274 14.00 16.89 5.23
CA GLN A 274 14.75 16.76 3.97
C GLN A 274 15.57 18.00 3.63
N GLN A 275 15.16 19.21 4.07
CA GLN A 275 15.88 20.46 3.80
C GLN A 275 17.21 20.53 4.56
N GLN A 276 17.23 20.03 5.81
CA GLN A 276 18.39 20.14 6.70
C GLN A 276 19.52 19.18 6.32
N GLU A 277 19.19 18.02 5.73
CA GLU A 277 20.16 17.02 5.30
C GLU A 277 20.79 17.36 3.93
N SER A 278 20.15 18.21 3.11
CA SER A 278 20.69 18.68 1.83
C SER A 278 21.40 20.04 1.99
N VAL A 279 22.71 20.02 2.24
CA VAL A 279 23.53 21.24 2.28
C VAL A 279 23.46 21.97 0.93
N GLY A 280 22.83 23.15 0.91
CA GLY A 280 23.13 24.21 -0.09
C GLY A 280 22.04 24.67 -1.07
N LEU A 281 20.81 24.15 -1.07
CA LEU A 281 19.75 24.64 -1.97
C LEU A 281 18.37 24.61 -1.28
N ASN A 282 17.88 25.79 -0.87
CA ASN A 282 16.62 26.02 -0.13
C ASN A 282 15.32 25.60 -0.87
N ASP A 283 15.39 24.91 -2.02
CA ASP A 283 14.25 24.75 -2.94
C ASP A 283 13.89 23.28 -3.27
N ARG A 284 14.50 22.29 -2.60
CA ARG A 284 14.35 20.87 -2.96
C ARG A 284 13.31 20.06 -2.18
N SER A 285 12.74 20.61 -1.10
CA SER A 285 11.88 19.84 -0.19
C SER A 285 10.58 19.30 -0.81
N LEU A 286 9.98 20.05 -1.75
CA LEU A 286 8.71 19.67 -2.38
C LEU A 286 8.88 18.95 -3.71
N VAL A 287 10.11 18.83 -4.23
CA VAL A 287 10.39 18.14 -5.51
C VAL A 287 9.74 16.76 -5.60
N PRO A 288 9.74 15.91 -4.55
CA PRO A 288 9.11 14.59 -4.64
C PRO A 288 7.60 14.67 -4.88
N VAL A 289 6.93 15.60 -4.19
CA VAL A 289 5.48 15.81 -4.27
C VAL A 289 5.11 16.46 -5.61
N LEU A 290 5.89 17.44 -6.06
CA LEU A 290 5.68 18.11 -7.36
C LEU A 290 5.92 17.17 -8.55
N ASP A 291 6.95 16.32 -8.50
CA ASP A 291 7.23 15.31 -9.52
C ASP A 291 6.11 14.27 -9.60
N HIS A 292 5.57 13.85 -8.45
CA HIS A 292 4.43 12.96 -8.41
C HIS A 292 3.16 13.64 -8.92
N LEU A 293 2.87 14.88 -8.50
CA LEU A 293 1.74 15.67 -9.02
C LEU A 293 1.82 15.80 -10.55
N HIS A 294 2.99 16.09 -11.10
CA HIS A 294 3.18 16.17 -12.54
C HIS A 294 2.83 14.84 -13.21
N SER A 295 3.34 13.73 -12.68
CA SER A 295 3.07 12.39 -13.21
C SER A 295 1.57 12.05 -13.14
N MET A 296 0.90 12.37 -12.04
CA MET A 296 -0.55 12.18 -11.87
C MET A 296 -1.36 13.06 -12.82
N LEU A 297 -0.95 14.30 -13.08
CA LEU A 297 -1.61 15.17 -14.07
C LEU A 297 -1.47 14.59 -15.48
N LEU A 298 -0.32 14.01 -15.83
CA LEU A 298 -0.15 13.34 -17.12
C LEU A 298 -1.14 12.17 -17.27
N VAL A 299 -1.13 11.21 -16.34
CA VAL A 299 -1.94 9.98 -16.49
C VAL A 299 -3.43 10.18 -16.24
N VAL A 300 -3.83 11.03 -15.29
CA VAL A 300 -5.25 11.27 -14.98
C VAL A 300 -5.87 12.26 -15.96
N ARG A 301 -5.14 13.32 -16.34
CA ARG A 301 -5.73 14.45 -17.07
C ARG A 301 -5.32 14.54 -18.53
N VAL A 302 -4.05 14.31 -18.85
CA VAL A 302 -3.56 14.45 -20.23
C VAL A 302 -3.87 13.19 -21.03
N GLU A 303 -3.36 12.05 -20.57
CA GLU A 303 -3.50 10.74 -21.21
C GLU A 303 -4.81 10.06 -20.84
N LYS A 304 -5.37 10.37 -19.67
CA LYS A 304 -6.63 9.80 -19.14
C LYS A 304 -6.60 8.27 -19.05
N THR A 305 -5.43 7.72 -18.76
CA THR A 305 -5.20 6.28 -18.55
C THR A 305 -5.62 5.85 -17.14
N ARG A 306 -5.81 6.80 -16.21
CA ARG A 306 -6.23 6.54 -14.83
C ARG A 306 -7.47 7.35 -14.42
N PRO A 307 -8.30 6.82 -13.50
CA PRO A 307 -9.51 7.48 -13.06
C PRO A 307 -9.21 8.74 -12.25
N LEU A 308 -10.12 9.72 -12.34
CA LEU A 308 -9.97 11.03 -11.70
C LEU A 308 -9.75 10.95 -10.18
N LYS A 309 -10.44 10.03 -9.50
CA LYS A 309 -10.36 9.83 -8.05
C LYS A 309 -8.94 9.52 -7.55
N GLU A 310 -8.06 8.97 -8.39
CA GLU A 310 -6.67 8.71 -8.00
C GLU A 310 -5.85 9.99 -7.78
N MET A 311 -6.31 11.14 -8.27
CA MET A 311 -5.68 12.43 -7.99
C MET A 311 -5.91 12.92 -6.55
N LEU A 312 -6.96 12.43 -5.87
CA LEU A 312 -7.42 12.97 -4.60
C LEU A 312 -6.34 12.94 -3.50
N PRO A 313 -5.62 11.82 -3.24
CA PRO A 313 -4.57 11.79 -2.22
C PRO A 313 -3.47 12.84 -2.46
N THR A 314 -3.09 13.04 -3.73
CA THR A 314 -2.07 14.04 -4.10
C THR A 314 -2.55 15.46 -3.79
N LEU A 315 -3.80 15.80 -4.14
CA LEU A 315 -4.36 17.12 -3.84
C LEU A 315 -4.49 17.38 -2.35
N ILE A 316 -4.89 16.37 -1.56
CA ILE A 316 -4.99 16.50 -0.10
C ILE A 316 -3.61 16.73 0.52
N VAL A 317 -2.58 15.98 0.11
CA VAL A 317 -1.21 16.19 0.59
C VAL A 317 -0.71 17.60 0.24
N CYS A 318 -0.90 18.05 -1.00
CA CYS A 318 -0.53 19.40 -1.43
C CYS A 318 -1.26 20.49 -0.61
N HIS A 319 -2.56 20.33 -0.40
CA HIS A 319 -3.37 21.22 0.43
C HIS A 319 -2.86 21.29 1.88
N ASN A 320 -2.70 20.12 2.52
CA ASN A 320 -2.30 20.04 3.92
C ASN A 320 -0.89 20.62 4.13
N LEU A 321 0.05 20.35 3.21
CA LEU A 321 1.38 20.93 3.25
C LEU A 321 1.36 22.46 3.20
N VAL A 322 0.54 23.08 2.35
CA VAL A 322 0.43 24.54 2.32
C VAL A 322 -0.19 25.09 3.59
N LYS A 323 -1.24 24.42 4.10
CA LYS A 323 -1.99 24.85 5.27
C LYS A 323 -1.15 24.83 6.56
N THR A 324 -0.23 23.87 6.73
CA THR A 324 0.53 23.70 7.99
C THR A 324 2.04 23.80 7.86
N GLY A 325 2.57 23.72 6.64
CA GLY A 325 4.01 23.70 6.38
C GLY A 325 4.73 25.03 6.56
N GLY A 326 4.00 26.10 6.88
CA GLY A 326 4.54 27.44 7.07
C GLY A 326 4.80 28.21 5.76
N PRO A 327 5.31 29.46 5.87
CA PRO A 327 5.45 30.36 4.73
C PRO A 327 6.39 29.85 3.62
N ASP A 328 7.41 29.06 3.97
CA ASP A 328 8.38 28.55 3.01
C ASP A 328 7.76 27.52 2.07
N ILE A 329 6.93 26.62 2.60
CA ILE A 329 6.20 25.62 1.79
C ILE A 329 5.18 26.30 0.87
N LEU A 330 4.42 27.28 1.38
CA LEU A 330 3.52 28.09 0.57
C LEU A 330 4.28 28.80 -0.56
N THR A 331 5.40 29.43 -0.24
CA THR A 331 6.23 30.14 -1.23
C THR A 331 6.77 29.21 -2.31
N CYS A 332 7.22 28.02 -1.94
CA CYS A 332 7.71 27.02 -2.89
C CYS A 332 6.59 26.55 -3.85
N PHE A 333 5.39 26.25 -3.32
CA PHE A 333 4.26 25.90 -4.18
C PHE A 333 3.80 27.06 -5.08
N LYS A 334 3.73 28.30 -4.56
CA LYS A 334 3.41 29.47 -5.39
C LYS A 334 4.36 29.61 -6.57
N LYS A 335 5.67 29.51 -6.30
CA LYS A 335 6.71 29.58 -7.34
C LYS A 335 6.58 28.46 -8.38
N ALA A 336 6.19 27.25 -7.95
CA ALA A 336 6.08 26.10 -8.84
C ALA A 336 4.76 26.04 -9.65
N ILE A 337 3.67 26.55 -9.08
CA ILE A 337 2.31 26.33 -9.60
C ILE A 337 1.69 27.58 -10.21
N LEU A 338 1.83 28.76 -9.60
CA LEU A 338 1.13 29.96 -10.08
C LEU A 338 1.91 30.62 -11.23
N PRO A 339 1.26 30.96 -12.35
CA PRO A 339 1.90 31.69 -13.44
C PRO A 339 2.14 33.16 -13.03
N THR A 340 3.33 33.69 -13.35
CA THR A 340 3.62 35.14 -13.23
C THR A 340 3.14 35.90 -14.47
N GLN A 341 2.64 37.12 -14.29
CA GLN A 341 2.04 37.92 -15.37
C GLN A 341 3.04 38.41 -16.44
N ASP A 342 4.34 38.48 -16.10
CA ASP A 342 5.39 38.99 -16.98
C ASP A 342 6.51 37.97 -17.12
N THR A 343 6.75 37.49 -18.34
CA THR A 343 8.06 37.29 -19.02
C THR A 343 8.05 36.15 -20.04
N GLU A 344 8.92 36.32 -21.05
CA GLU A 344 9.19 35.45 -22.18
C GLU A 344 9.39 33.97 -21.80
N ALA A 345 9.04 33.08 -22.72
CA ALA A 345 8.89 31.63 -22.50
C ALA A 345 10.17 30.90 -22.07
N SER A 346 10.56 31.02 -20.80
CA SER A 346 11.55 30.17 -20.16
C SER A 346 11.02 28.74 -19.98
N ALA A 347 11.92 27.77 -19.74
CA ALA A 347 11.50 26.40 -19.43
C ALA A 347 10.68 26.31 -18.13
N GLY A 348 11.00 27.14 -17.13
CA GLY A 348 10.25 27.21 -15.87
C GLY A 348 8.83 27.70 -16.06
N ASP A 349 8.61 28.70 -16.92
CA ASP A 349 7.28 29.26 -17.15
C ASP A 349 6.36 28.29 -17.90
N ARG A 350 6.93 27.45 -18.79
CA ARG A 350 6.18 26.34 -19.41
C ARG A 350 5.69 25.32 -18.39
N THR A 351 6.52 24.99 -17.39
CA THR A 351 6.14 24.04 -16.32
C THR A 351 5.04 24.62 -15.43
N LYS A 352 5.15 25.90 -15.01
CA LYS A 352 4.07 26.57 -14.24
C LYS A 352 2.76 26.60 -15.05
N ALA A 353 2.84 26.99 -16.32
CA ALA A 353 1.70 27.02 -17.22
C ALA A 353 1.05 25.64 -17.37
N PHE A 354 1.86 24.56 -17.42
CA PHE A 354 1.35 23.19 -17.44
C PHE A 354 0.56 22.87 -16.17
N PHE A 355 1.17 23.01 -14.98
CA PHE A 355 0.51 22.72 -13.71
C PHE A 355 -0.80 23.49 -13.58
N PHE A 356 -0.73 24.80 -13.75
CA PHE A 356 -1.88 25.68 -13.56
C PHE A 356 -3.02 25.37 -14.54
N LYS A 357 -2.70 25.15 -15.83
CA LYS A 357 -3.68 24.78 -16.86
C LYS A 357 -4.42 23.51 -16.48
N HIS A 358 -3.70 22.47 -16.03
CA HIS A 358 -4.31 21.18 -15.74
C HIS A 358 -5.03 21.16 -14.38
N LEU A 359 -4.55 21.90 -13.38
CA LEU A 359 -5.25 22.07 -12.09
C LEU A 359 -6.56 22.85 -12.25
N LYS A 360 -6.60 23.89 -13.10
CA LYS A 360 -7.86 24.63 -13.38
C LYS A 360 -8.98 23.76 -13.91
N PHE A 361 -8.67 22.66 -14.60
CA PHE A 361 -9.69 21.73 -15.06
C PHE A 361 -10.45 21.06 -13.91
N PHE A 362 -9.79 20.80 -12.78
CA PHE A 362 -10.45 20.15 -11.65
C PHE A 362 -11.49 21.05 -11.00
N LEU A 363 -11.42 22.37 -11.18
CA LEU A 363 -12.41 23.33 -10.66
C LEU A 363 -13.82 23.12 -11.23
N THR A 364 -13.95 22.42 -12.37
CA THR A 364 -15.24 22.13 -13.02
C THR A 364 -15.52 20.65 -13.18
N CYS A 365 -14.71 19.78 -12.57
CA CYS A 365 -14.95 18.34 -12.65
C CYS A 365 -16.17 17.90 -11.82
N LEU A 366 -16.69 16.70 -12.13
CA LEU A 366 -17.86 16.13 -11.47
C LEU A 366 -17.55 15.49 -10.11
N ASP A 367 -16.30 15.07 -9.90
CA ASP A 367 -15.84 14.54 -8.63
C ASP A 367 -15.74 15.70 -7.62
N THR A 368 -16.63 15.68 -6.63
CA THR A 368 -16.80 16.80 -5.70
C THR A 368 -15.60 17.00 -4.79
N ASP A 369 -14.91 15.92 -4.41
CA ASP A 369 -13.76 15.97 -3.51
C ASP A 369 -12.52 16.46 -4.26
N VAL A 370 -12.28 15.93 -5.47
CA VAL A 370 -11.19 16.42 -6.33
C VAL A 370 -11.39 17.91 -6.65
N ARG A 371 -12.62 18.31 -7.00
CA ARG A 371 -12.94 19.73 -7.23
C ARG A 371 -12.70 20.58 -6.00
N ARG A 372 -13.16 20.13 -4.83
CA ARG A 372 -13.01 20.85 -3.56
C ARG A 372 -11.55 21.07 -3.21
N TYR A 373 -10.75 20.00 -3.14
CA TYR A 373 -9.34 20.12 -2.73
C TYR A 373 -8.48 20.88 -3.75
N ALA A 374 -8.74 20.73 -5.06
CA ALA A 374 -8.07 21.56 -6.05
C ALA A 374 -8.41 23.05 -5.88
N SER A 375 -9.67 23.36 -5.60
CA SER A 375 -10.15 24.74 -5.42
C SER A 375 -9.62 25.36 -4.12
N GLU A 376 -9.74 24.67 -3.00
CA GLU A 376 -9.23 25.11 -1.69
C GLU A 376 -7.70 25.28 -1.74
N TRP A 377 -6.96 24.36 -2.34
CA TRP A 377 -5.51 24.48 -2.46
C TRP A 377 -5.09 25.68 -3.31
N LEU A 378 -5.67 25.87 -4.49
CA LEU A 378 -5.35 27.04 -5.33
C LEU A 378 -5.72 28.37 -4.64
N PHE A 379 -6.76 28.38 -3.82
CA PHE A 379 -7.13 29.56 -3.02
C PHE A 379 -6.09 29.87 -1.94
N LEU A 380 -5.57 28.85 -1.25
CA LEU A 380 -4.43 29.01 -0.33
C LEU A 380 -3.19 29.56 -1.05
N LEU A 381 -2.90 29.06 -2.26
CA LEU A 381 -1.80 29.59 -3.06
C LEU A 381 -2.00 31.06 -3.45
N CYS A 382 -3.24 31.56 -3.46
CA CYS A 382 -3.55 32.96 -3.70
C CYS A 382 -3.67 33.78 -2.41
N ASP A 383 -3.05 33.34 -1.30
CA ASP A 383 -3.14 33.99 0.02
C ASP A 383 -4.57 34.17 0.53
N GLU A 384 -5.47 33.26 0.15
CA GLU A 384 -6.91 33.38 0.44
C GLU A 384 -7.51 34.71 -0.04
N ASN A 385 -6.90 35.34 -1.04
CA ASN A 385 -7.37 36.58 -1.63
C ASN A 385 -8.36 36.30 -2.77
N ALA A 386 -9.63 36.66 -2.55
CA ALA A 386 -10.70 36.43 -3.52
C ALA A 386 -10.44 37.09 -4.89
N LYS A 387 -9.79 38.26 -4.92
CA LYS A 387 -9.47 38.97 -6.17
C LYS A 387 -8.37 38.24 -6.94
N GLU A 388 -7.31 37.84 -6.24
CA GLU A 388 -6.18 37.12 -6.84
C GLU A 388 -6.61 35.74 -7.36
N TYR A 389 -7.38 35.02 -6.55
CA TYR A 389 -7.96 33.74 -6.95
C TYR A 389 -8.84 33.89 -8.18
N THR A 390 -9.75 34.87 -8.19
CA THR A 390 -10.63 35.16 -9.33
C THR A 390 -9.84 35.55 -10.58
N HIS A 391 -8.78 36.35 -10.42
CA HIS A 391 -7.90 36.75 -11.51
C HIS A 391 -7.28 35.52 -12.19
N HIS A 392 -6.76 34.59 -11.38
CA HIS A 392 -6.10 33.38 -11.86
C HIS A 392 -7.08 32.32 -12.41
N THR A 393 -8.19 32.04 -11.72
CA THR A 393 -9.10 30.94 -12.10
C THR A 393 -10.23 31.38 -13.02
N GLY A 394 -10.59 32.66 -13.02
CA GLY A 394 -11.80 33.20 -13.64
C GLY A 394 -13.02 33.11 -12.72
N VAL A 395 -13.92 34.10 -12.80
CA VAL A 395 -15.11 34.25 -11.93
C VAL A 395 -15.97 32.98 -11.91
N GLY A 396 -16.26 32.39 -13.07
CA GLY A 396 -17.12 31.21 -13.17
C GLY A 396 -16.58 29.99 -12.41
N ASN A 397 -15.25 29.83 -12.35
CA ASN A 397 -14.62 28.75 -11.60
C ASN A 397 -14.48 29.10 -10.10
N ALA A 398 -14.27 30.38 -9.78
CA ALA A 398 -14.05 30.84 -8.41
C ALA A 398 -15.33 30.90 -7.57
N ILE A 399 -16.46 31.23 -8.19
CA ILE A 399 -17.70 31.62 -7.49
C ILE A 399 -18.21 30.54 -6.52
N GLY A 400 -18.03 29.25 -6.86
CA GLY A 400 -18.48 28.14 -6.03
C GLY A 400 -17.78 28.14 -4.66
N LEU A 401 -16.45 28.20 -4.66
CA LEU A 401 -15.66 28.25 -3.42
C LEU A 401 -15.89 29.56 -2.67
N LEU A 402 -15.91 30.71 -3.37
CA LEU A 402 -16.07 32.01 -2.73
C LEU A 402 -17.42 32.12 -2.01
N ARG A 403 -18.50 31.57 -2.58
CA ARG A 403 -19.81 31.47 -1.89
C ARG A 403 -19.73 30.59 -0.66
N MET A 404 -19.08 29.42 -0.75
CA MET A 404 -18.91 28.53 0.40
C MET A 404 -18.10 29.19 1.54
N LYS A 405 -17.15 30.07 1.19
CA LYS A 405 -16.33 30.83 2.14
C LYS A 405 -16.98 32.16 2.60
N GLY A 406 -18.12 32.56 2.07
CA GLY A 406 -18.80 33.81 2.41
C GLY A 406 -18.14 35.08 1.85
N LEU A 407 -17.42 34.99 0.73
CA LEU A 407 -16.60 36.04 0.13
C LEU A 407 -17.10 36.53 -1.25
N ALA A 408 -18.26 36.03 -1.71
CA ALA A 408 -18.81 36.28 -3.05
C ALA A 408 -19.91 37.33 -3.09
#